data_AF-A0A4Y4LYI8-F1
#
_entry.id   AF-A0A4Y4LYI8-F1
#
_cell.length_a   1.000
_cell.length_b   1.000
_cell.length_c   1.000
_cell.angle_alpha   90.00
_cell.angle_beta   90.00
_cell.angle_gamma   90.00
#
_symmetry.space_group_name_H-M   'P 1'
#
loop_
_entity.id
_entity.type
_entity.pdbx_description
1 polymer ?
#
loop_
_entity_poly.entity_id
_entity_poly.type
_entity_poly.pdbx_seq_one_letter_code
_entity_poly.pdbx_strand_id
1 'polypeptide(L)'
;MFKTSTKLILAMLAFSPAVAFAQAGNVGVNTVNPGSTMDINGSLAANYKAVTTATYNLALSDFHVSYNGSSDAVFGLPPSISGVGNFKGRIYRIKNNTNFKITVNAATPETINGSASISIPANQSVELVSTGLTGTNATWELLSTGTTSTGDYIIVKPNAAQTVSTGSDVTFGSVIASNNITYSAGVFNLKAGKTYVLRCQLHATDFSLAGGFFVYEWVDASNNSVLPSSTTGVVDAINNYPATSLGGQPEAYAIYRPTVDTSVKVRLGGAGTAQLNPGIGFMTVTELAGGNGNGGTTIINNNITASNGLTLSGTDVKLGGTLSQATDIATAGNNLSINGTGKVLVGTNTVPAGAASAKIVIDNGTTNGALQIKDGTQQLGYVLTSDANGLATWSSTVTTAFANNWTPYTGTLVNPYTATTGGSGLNTGIQVTIPAKGWYFFRCGIAINSDCNDYFFYINGIGDVWRSYCGSVTAAFMFPRDQNRVLYFAVPGTYTVLAGKTNGVVPTSFNGGNPSFYLDFVKFQN
;
A
#
# COMPACT_ATOMS: atom_id res chain seq x y z
N MET A 1 6.69 68.56 66.80
CA MET A 1 7.39 68.33 65.51
C MET A 1 8.47 67.28 65.77
N PHE A 2 8.11 66.00 65.76
CA PHE A 2 9.07 64.91 66.04
C PHE A 2 9.81 64.53 64.76
N LYS A 3 11.13 64.68 64.74
CA LYS A 3 12.00 64.20 63.66
C LYS A 3 12.10 62.68 63.75
N THR A 4 11.34 61.97 62.91
CA THR A 4 11.54 60.54 62.71
C THR A 4 12.93 60.34 62.10
N SER A 5 13.84 59.69 62.82
CA SER A 5 15.19 59.47 62.31
C SER A 5 15.14 58.48 61.15
N THR A 6 15.83 58.79 60.05
CA THR A 6 15.93 57.93 58.85
C THR A 6 16.42 56.52 59.19
N LYS A 7 17.18 56.38 60.29
CA LYS A 7 17.67 55.09 60.82
C LYS A 7 16.55 54.20 61.37
N LEU A 8 15.47 54.78 61.90
CA LEU A 8 14.35 54.02 62.46
C LEU A 8 13.45 53.43 61.34
N ILE A 9 13.29 54.15 60.24
CA ILE A 9 12.58 53.66 59.04
C ILE A 9 13.38 52.53 58.37
N LEU A 10 14.72 52.66 58.33
CA LEU A 10 15.60 51.62 57.79
C LEU A 10 15.57 50.33 58.65
N ALA A 11 15.47 50.47 59.97
CA ALA A 11 15.36 49.33 60.89
C ALA A 11 14.00 48.61 60.79
N MET A 12 12.89 49.33 60.57
CA MET A 12 11.57 48.72 60.37
C MET A 12 11.44 47.97 59.04
N LEU A 13 12.12 48.42 57.97
CA LEU A 13 12.22 47.70 56.71
C LEU A 13 13.10 46.45 56.81
N ALA A 14 14.15 46.48 57.65
CA ALA A 14 15.06 45.35 57.84
C ALA A 14 14.50 44.20 58.72
N PHE A 15 13.49 44.48 59.55
CA PHE A 15 12.86 43.49 60.46
C PHE A 15 11.48 43.02 60.02
N SER A 16 11.00 43.44 58.84
CA SER A 16 9.85 42.77 58.23
C SER A 16 10.32 41.40 57.75
N PRO A 17 9.79 40.26 58.23
CA PRO A 17 9.97 39.01 57.52
C PRO A 17 9.34 39.24 56.15
N ALA A 18 10.17 39.42 55.13
CA ALA A 18 9.72 39.43 53.77
C ALA A 18 9.05 38.07 53.56
N VAL A 19 7.72 38.05 53.65
CA VAL A 19 6.92 36.95 53.17
C VAL A 19 7.12 37.01 51.65
N ALA A 20 8.18 36.35 51.19
CA ALA A 20 8.44 36.20 49.77
C ALA A 20 7.30 35.36 49.22
N PHE A 21 6.24 36.02 48.76
CA PHE A 21 5.29 35.40 47.85
C PHE A 21 6.10 34.89 46.66
N ALA A 22 5.93 33.60 46.36
CA ALA A 22 6.68 32.88 45.35
C ALA A 22 6.81 33.72 44.06
N GLN A 23 8.06 33.92 43.66
CA GLN A 23 8.49 34.69 42.51
C GLN A 23 7.81 34.24 41.22
N ALA A 24 7.29 35.21 40.45
CA ALA A 24 7.07 35.03 39.03
C ALA A 24 8.45 34.89 38.36
N GLY A 25 8.94 33.65 38.20
CA GLY A 25 10.26 33.37 37.64
C GLY A 25 10.75 31.95 37.93
N ASN A 26 11.99 31.66 37.54
CA ASN A 26 12.62 30.36 37.73
C ASN A 26 13.13 30.19 39.17
N VAL A 27 12.90 29.01 39.77
CA VAL A 27 13.44 28.63 41.08
C VAL A 27 14.71 27.81 40.88
N GLY A 28 15.87 28.38 41.22
CA GLY A 28 17.16 27.68 41.22
C GLY A 28 17.56 27.21 42.62
N VAL A 29 17.90 25.94 42.77
CA VAL A 29 18.54 25.38 43.98
C VAL A 29 19.98 25.02 43.62
N ASN A 30 20.93 25.68 44.29
CA ASN A 30 22.38 25.54 44.01
C ASN A 30 22.78 25.91 42.56
N THR A 31 22.04 26.83 41.93
CA THR A 31 22.35 27.41 40.62
C THR A 31 21.89 28.87 40.58
N VAL A 32 22.76 29.76 40.10
CA VAL A 32 22.46 31.21 40.01
C VAL A 32 21.75 31.58 38.70
N ASN A 33 21.83 30.70 37.69
CA ASN A 33 21.23 30.88 36.37
C ASN A 33 20.37 29.66 36.04
N PRO A 34 19.19 29.49 36.66
CA PRO A 34 18.34 28.33 36.46
C PRO A 34 17.85 28.24 35.01
N GLY A 35 18.13 27.11 34.35
CA GLY A 35 17.78 26.86 32.94
C GLY A 35 16.32 26.46 32.71
N SER A 36 15.58 26.15 33.78
CA SER A 36 14.15 25.78 33.77
C SER A 36 13.40 26.53 34.87
N THR A 37 12.06 26.49 34.83
CA THR A 37 11.21 27.09 35.88
C THR A 37 11.49 26.51 37.28
N MET A 38 12.01 25.29 37.35
CA MET A 38 12.66 24.73 38.54
C MET A 38 13.96 24.04 38.10
N ASP A 39 15.09 24.42 38.68
CA ASP A 39 16.41 23.85 38.39
C ASP A 39 17.09 23.45 39.70
N ILE A 40 17.34 22.15 39.90
CA ILE A 40 17.97 21.60 41.10
C ILE A 40 19.34 21.04 40.70
N ASN A 41 20.40 21.75 41.05
CA ASN A 41 21.77 21.28 40.88
C ASN A 41 22.23 20.52 42.14
N GLY A 42 21.59 19.38 42.40
CA GLY A 42 21.75 18.56 43.61
C GLY A 42 20.78 17.39 43.66
N SER A 43 20.68 16.71 44.81
CA SER A 43 19.75 15.57 45.01
C SER A 43 18.32 16.01 45.34
N LEU A 44 17.33 15.28 44.84
CA LEU A 44 15.91 15.42 45.19
C LEU A 44 15.46 14.23 46.07
N ALA A 45 14.92 14.51 47.26
CA ALA A 45 14.29 13.51 48.14
C ALA A 45 12.77 13.67 48.10
N ALA A 46 12.10 12.83 47.32
CA ALA A 46 10.64 12.79 47.24
C ALA A 46 10.04 11.79 48.25
N ASN A 47 8.73 11.88 48.51
CA ASN A 47 8.05 11.01 49.47
C ASN A 47 8.18 9.53 49.07
N TYR A 48 8.68 8.69 49.99
CA TYR A 48 8.75 7.23 49.86
C TYR A 48 7.84 6.59 50.91
N LYS A 49 6.94 5.71 50.47
CA LYS A 49 5.96 5.05 51.35
C LYS A 49 5.93 3.55 51.11
N ALA A 50 6.19 2.78 52.16
CA ALA A 50 6.00 1.34 52.16
C ALA A 50 4.57 0.98 52.60
N VAL A 51 3.90 0.09 51.88
CA VAL A 51 2.51 -0.34 52.14
C VAL A 51 2.45 -1.86 52.21
N THR A 52 1.78 -2.40 53.23
CA THR A 52 1.55 -3.85 53.41
C THR A 52 0.08 -4.23 53.29
N THR A 53 -0.84 -3.27 53.42
CA THR A 53 -2.29 -3.48 53.29
C THR A 53 -2.67 -3.81 51.84
N ALA A 54 -3.51 -4.83 51.64
CA ALA A 54 -3.95 -5.28 50.32
C ALA A 54 -4.80 -4.23 49.58
N THR A 55 -5.54 -3.36 50.27
CA THR A 55 -6.27 -2.25 49.64
C THR A 55 -5.68 -0.92 50.05
N TYR A 56 -5.29 -0.09 49.09
CA TYR A 56 -4.65 1.20 49.36
C TYR A 56 -5.08 2.29 48.36
N ASN A 57 -5.51 3.46 48.83
CA ASN A 57 -5.80 4.60 47.96
C ASN A 57 -4.60 5.55 47.96
N LEU A 58 -4.09 5.87 46.78
CA LEU A 58 -2.98 6.79 46.61
C LEU A 58 -3.39 8.20 47.05
N ALA A 59 -2.58 8.80 47.90
CA ALA A 59 -2.84 10.11 48.49
C ALA A 59 -2.09 11.23 47.75
N LEU A 60 -2.56 12.47 47.93
CA LEU A 60 -1.92 13.69 47.45
C LEU A 60 -0.45 13.84 47.87
N SER A 61 -0.08 13.28 49.03
CA SER A 61 1.27 13.31 49.59
C SER A 61 2.21 12.25 49.04
N ASP A 62 1.67 11.22 48.36
CA ASP A 62 2.46 10.10 47.89
C ASP A 62 3.25 10.50 46.63
N PHE A 63 4.43 9.90 46.45
CA PHE A 63 5.21 10.01 45.22
C PHE A 63 5.73 8.64 44.80
N HIS A 64 6.45 7.95 45.68
CA HIS A 64 6.86 6.57 45.50
C HIS A 64 6.17 5.67 46.52
N VAL A 65 5.38 4.69 46.05
CA VAL A 65 4.68 3.71 46.88
C VAL A 65 5.21 2.31 46.58
N SER A 66 5.70 1.63 47.60
CA SER A 66 6.28 0.29 47.53
C SER A 66 5.40 -0.71 48.28
N TYR A 67 4.80 -1.65 47.56
CA TYR A 67 3.98 -2.71 48.13
C TYR A 67 4.84 -3.89 48.58
N ASN A 68 4.68 -4.31 49.84
CA ASN A 68 5.41 -5.40 50.49
C ASN A 68 4.46 -6.35 51.25
N GLY A 69 3.20 -6.47 50.82
CA GLY A 69 2.21 -7.33 51.48
C GLY A 69 2.31 -8.81 51.09
N SER A 70 1.34 -9.61 51.54
CA SER A 70 1.34 -11.07 51.42
C SER A 70 0.16 -11.64 50.61
N SER A 71 -0.51 -10.82 49.81
CA SER A 71 -1.62 -11.22 48.94
C SER A 71 -1.70 -10.34 47.70
N ASP A 72 -2.61 -10.66 46.79
CA ASP A 72 -3.00 -9.71 45.75
C ASP A 72 -3.52 -8.41 46.38
N ALA A 73 -3.23 -7.29 45.72
CA ALA A 73 -3.55 -5.95 46.19
C ALA A 73 -4.33 -5.14 45.15
N VAL A 74 -5.09 -4.17 45.64
CA VAL A 74 -5.89 -3.23 44.87
C VAL A 74 -5.54 -1.81 45.29
N PHE A 75 -4.97 -1.04 44.36
CA PHE A 75 -4.59 0.34 44.58
C PHE A 75 -5.55 1.28 43.83
N GLY A 76 -6.12 2.25 44.53
CA GLY A 76 -7.00 3.25 43.92
C GLY A 76 -6.22 4.53 43.58
N LEU A 77 -6.34 5.00 42.34
CA LEU A 77 -5.92 6.36 41.99
C LEU A 77 -6.96 7.37 42.49
N PRO A 78 -6.53 8.54 42.98
CA PRO A 78 -7.45 9.63 43.27
C PRO A 78 -8.11 10.14 41.97
N PRO A 79 -9.29 10.75 42.04
CA PRO A 79 -9.88 11.45 40.88
C PRO A 79 -8.88 12.47 40.32
N SER A 80 -8.71 12.47 39.00
CA SER A 80 -7.76 13.35 38.32
C SER A 80 -8.08 14.84 38.51
N ILE A 81 -9.30 15.18 38.92
CA ILE A 81 -9.63 16.50 39.45
C ILE A 81 -10.22 16.33 40.86
N SER A 82 -9.50 16.81 41.88
CA SER A 82 -10.04 16.99 43.22
C SER A 82 -9.61 18.35 43.79
N GLY A 83 -10.57 19.23 44.04
CA GLY A 83 -10.36 20.53 44.65
C GLY A 83 -9.58 21.56 43.81
N VAL A 84 -9.20 22.66 44.48
CA VAL A 84 -8.47 23.78 43.86
C VAL A 84 -7.03 23.33 43.57
N GLY A 85 -6.69 23.16 42.28
CA GLY A 85 -5.32 22.84 41.85
C GLY A 85 -5.21 21.86 40.68
N ASN A 86 -6.18 20.95 40.50
CA ASN A 86 -6.15 19.84 39.53
C ASN A 86 -4.93 18.89 39.74
N PHE A 87 -5.08 17.58 39.58
CA PHE A 87 -3.94 16.65 39.66
C PHE A 87 -3.07 16.67 38.40
N LYS A 88 -3.37 17.53 37.41
CA LYS A 88 -2.58 17.68 36.18
C LYS A 88 -1.07 17.70 36.46
N GLY A 89 -0.35 16.74 35.88
CA GLY A 89 1.10 16.58 36.04
C GLY A 89 1.54 15.83 37.30
N ARG A 90 0.62 15.36 38.16
CA ARG A 90 0.95 14.53 39.34
C ARG A 90 1.50 13.19 38.88
N ILE A 91 2.68 12.83 39.39
CA ILE A 91 3.33 11.55 39.14
C ILE A 91 3.21 10.63 40.36
N TYR A 92 2.85 9.37 40.12
CA TYR A 92 2.96 8.28 41.09
C TYR A 92 3.86 7.17 40.54
N ARG A 93 4.82 6.73 41.36
CA ARG A 93 5.64 5.54 41.12
C ARG A 93 5.17 4.44 42.04
N ILE A 94 4.71 3.33 41.48
CA ILE A 94 4.21 2.18 42.24
C ILE A 94 5.15 1.00 41.98
N LYS A 95 5.76 0.48 43.04
CA LYS A 95 6.61 -0.71 42.98
C LYS A 95 5.93 -1.87 43.68
N ASN A 96 5.84 -3.01 42.99
CA ASN A 96 5.47 -4.28 43.59
C ASN A 96 6.76 -5.05 43.93
N ASN A 97 7.04 -5.28 45.21
CA ASN A 97 8.16 -6.12 45.66
C ASN A 97 7.69 -7.51 46.10
N THR A 98 6.47 -7.89 45.75
CA THR A 98 5.86 -9.15 46.18
C THR A 98 5.76 -10.12 45.01
N ASN A 99 5.43 -11.37 45.33
CA ASN A 99 5.09 -12.42 44.36
C ASN A 99 3.61 -12.36 43.91
N PHE A 100 2.85 -11.38 44.39
CA PHE A 100 1.43 -11.22 44.13
C PHE A 100 1.15 -10.11 43.12
N LYS A 101 -0.09 -9.97 42.66
CA LYS A 101 -0.48 -8.96 41.69
C LYS A 101 -1.00 -7.71 42.37
N ILE A 102 -0.63 -6.52 41.88
CA ILE A 102 -1.34 -5.27 42.21
C ILE A 102 -2.27 -4.91 41.05
N THR A 103 -3.54 -4.64 41.34
CA THR A 103 -4.50 -4.05 40.40
C THR A 103 -4.63 -2.57 40.74
N VAL A 104 -4.28 -1.68 39.81
CA VAL A 104 -4.45 -0.24 39.99
C VAL A 104 -5.72 0.20 39.27
N ASN A 105 -6.68 0.75 40.02
CA ASN A 105 -7.95 1.22 39.50
C ASN A 105 -7.95 2.74 39.35
N ALA A 106 -8.43 3.26 38.23
CA ALA A 106 -8.84 4.66 38.13
C ALA A 106 -10.14 4.91 38.91
N ALA A 107 -10.37 6.15 39.30
CA ALA A 107 -11.65 6.55 39.88
C ALA A 107 -12.74 6.53 38.80
N THR A 108 -13.93 5.98 39.06
CA THR A 108 -15.03 5.99 38.07
C THR A 108 -15.50 7.42 37.77
N PRO A 109 -15.72 7.84 36.49
CA PRO A 109 -15.66 7.08 35.23
C PRO A 109 -14.34 7.19 34.47
N GLU A 110 -13.26 7.54 35.17
CA GLU A 110 -11.95 7.82 34.61
C GLU A 110 -11.18 6.56 34.16
N THR A 111 -10.10 6.78 33.42
CA THR A 111 -9.30 5.70 32.84
C THR A 111 -7.79 5.97 32.88
N ILE A 112 -7.03 4.88 32.85
CA ILE A 112 -5.57 4.80 32.67
C ILE A 112 -5.32 4.37 31.23
N ASN A 113 -4.83 5.26 30.36
CA ASN A 113 -4.70 5.01 28.92
C ASN A 113 -5.96 4.36 28.28
N GLY A 114 -7.16 4.81 28.67
CA GLY A 114 -8.43 4.28 28.16
C GLY A 114 -8.96 3.02 28.86
N SER A 115 -8.23 2.45 29.83
CA SER A 115 -8.65 1.30 30.63
C SER A 115 -9.07 1.70 32.05
N ALA A 116 -10.12 1.09 32.61
CA ALA A 116 -10.55 1.38 34.00
C ALA A 116 -9.53 0.91 35.07
N SER A 117 -8.66 -0.05 34.72
CA SER A 117 -7.60 -0.55 35.60
C SER A 117 -6.40 -1.06 34.81
N ILE A 118 -5.25 -1.15 35.48
CA ILE A 118 -4.05 -1.83 34.99
C ILE A 118 -3.54 -2.83 36.03
N SER A 119 -2.72 -3.78 35.60
CA SER A 119 -2.10 -4.76 36.48
C SER A 119 -0.60 -4.54 36.56
N ILE A 120 -0.04 -4.58 37.78
CA ILE A 120 1.39 -4.62 38.06
C ILE A 120 1.73 -6.04 38.54
N PRO A 121 2.38 -6.86 37.70
CA PRO A 121 2.82 -8.20 38.08
C PRO A 121 3.85 -8.18 39.21
N ALA A 122 4.13 -9.38 39.74
CA ALA A 122 5.16 -9.59 40.75
C ALA A 122 6.50 -8.94 40.37
N ASN A 123 7.15 -8.29 41.33
CA ASN A 123 8.46 -7.66 41.17
C ASN A 123 8.57 -6.54 40.10
N GLN A 124 7.44 -6.05 39.56
CA GLN A 124 7.42 -4.97 38.57
C GLN A 124 7.11 -3.60 39.16
N SER A 125 7.31 -2.55 38.38
CA SER A 125 6.92 -1.18 38.75
C SER A 125 6.22 -0.46 37.61
N VAL A 126 5.41 0.54 37.95
CA VAL A 126 4.82 1.47 36.99
C VAL A 126 5.02 2.91 37.43
N GLU A 127 5.10 3.81 36.46
CA GLU A 127 4.98 5.25 36.68
C GLU A 127 3.76 5.78 35.93
N LEU A 128 2.91 6.50 36.65
CA LEU A 128 1.66 7.07 36.16
C LEU A 128 1.71 8.59 36.30
N VAL A 129 1.17 9.32 35.32
CA VAL A 129 0.97 10.77 35.40
C VAL A 129 -0.48 11.14 35.15
N SER A 130 -1.03 12.07 35.92
CA SER A 130 -2.36 12.60 35.67
C SER A 130 -2.34 13.64 34.54
N THR A 131 -3.26 13.50 33.58
CA THR A 131 -3.42 14.44 32.46
C THR A 131 -4.25 15.67 32.86
N GLY A 132 -4.93 15.59 34.00
CA GLY A 132 -5.84 16.63 34.49
C GLY A 132 -7.17 16.71 33.74
N LEU A 133 -7.50 15.68 32.95
CA LEU A 133 -8.80 15.53 32.27
C LEU A 133 -9.83 14.88 33.19
N THR A 134 -11.11 14.91 32.80
CA THR A 134 -12.23 14.26 33.51
C THR A 134 -13.05 13.39 32.56
N GLY A 135 -13.97 12.61 33.13
CA GLY A 135 -14.87 11.75 32.38
C GLY A 135 -14.17 10.49 31.89
N THR A 136 -14.62 9.96 30.75
CA THR A 136 -14.13 8.69 30.18
C THR A 136 -12.83 8.82 29.38
N ASN A 137 -12.22 10.01 29.34
CA ASN A 137 -10.92 10.22 28.70
C ASN A 137 -9.80 9.54 29.51
N ALA A 138 -8.60 9.40 28.92
CA ALA A 138 -7.41 9.01 29.66
C ALA A 138 -7.03 10.12 30.64
N THR A 139 -7.50 10.00 31.89
CA THR A 139 -7.19 10.96 32.96
C THR A 139 -5.85 10.65 33.63
N TRP A 140 -5.38 9.41 33.45
CA TRP A 140 -4.05 8.95 33.82
C TRP A 140 -3.34 8.34 32.60
N GLU A 141 -2.07 8.69 32.45
CA GLU A 141 -1.17 8.14 31.44
C GLU A 141 -0.14 7.22 32.09
N LEU A 142 0.13 6.09 31.45
CA LEU A 142 1.22 5.18 31.84
C LEU A 142 2.53 5.61 31.17
N LEU A 143 3.49 6.09 31.96
CA LEU A 143 4.76 6.63 31.48
C LEU A 143 5.85 5.56 31.33
N SER A 144 5.91 4.59 32.23
CA SER A 144 6.88 3.49 32.15
C SER A 144 6.42 2.24 32.90
N THR A 145 6.83 1.07 32.40
CA THR A 145 6.71 -0.22 33.08
C THR A 145 8.09 -0.84 33.26
N GLY A 146 8.50 -1.07 34.50
CA GLY A 146 9.74 -1.76 34.83
C GLY A 146 9.49 -3.27 34.82
N THR A 147 9.89 -3.96 33.75
CA THR A 147 9.88 -5.43 33.69
C THR A 147 11.27 -5.95 34.02
N THR A 148 11.38 -6.81 35.04
CA THR A 148 12.57 -7.66 35.24
C THR A 148 12.27 -9.02 34.62
N SER A 149 12.21 -9.12 33.29
CA SER A 149 12.09 -10.41 32.63
C SER A 149 13.48 -10.93 32.25
N THR A 150 14.09 -11.70 33.14
CA THR A 150 15.00 -12.75 32.66
C THR A 150 14.12 -13.75 31.92
N GLY A 151 14.39 -14.02 30.64
CA GLY A 151 13.67 -15.05 29.88
C GLY A 151 13.75 -16.42 30.55
N ASP A 152 12.95 -17.38 30.09
CA ASP A 152 13.05 -18.76 30.58
C ASP A 152 14.44 -19.31 30.27
N TYR A 153 15.10 -19.95 31.24
CA TYR A 153 16.40 -20.58 30.98
C TYR A 153 16.63 -21.77 31.91
N ILE A 154 17.52 -22.66 31.54
CA ILE A 154 18.06 -23.70 32.41
C ILE A 154 19.42 -24.17 31.93
N ILE A 155 20.31 -24.46 32.88
CA ILE A 155 21.64 -25.02 32.65
C ILE A 155 21.76 -26.28 33.51
N VAL A 156 22.07 -27.41 32.89
CA VAL A 156 22.32 -28.68 33.59
C VAL A 156 23.68 -29.26 33.19
N LYS A 157 24.34 -29.94 34.13
CA LYS A 157 25.65 -30.58 33.96
C LYS A 157 25.67 -31.99 34.54
N PRO A 158 26.60 -32.86 34.10
CA PRO A 158 26.82 -34.14 34.74
C PRO A 158 27.23 -33.96 36.22
N ASN A 159 26.88 -34.94 37.04
CA ASN A 159 27.33 -35.04 38.44
C ASN A 159 27.78 -36.47 38.81
N ALA A 160 27.65 -37.41 37.87
CA ALA A 160 28.05 -38.80 37.98
C ALA A 160 28.31 -39.32 36.55
N ALA A 161 29.10 -40.39 36.44
CA ALA A 161 29.33 -41.02 35.15
C ALA A 161 28.04 -41.71 34.70
N GLN A 162 27.70 -41.60 33.42
CA GLN A 162 26.50 -42.21 32.88
C GLN A 162 26.88 -43.25 31.83
N THR A 163 26.54 -44.51 32.07
CA THR A 163 26.66 -45.56 31.05
C THR A 163 25.55 -45.40 30.02
N VAL A 164 25.91 -45.27 28.75
CA VAL A 164 24.98 -45.08 27.64
C VAL A 164 25.17 -46.16 26.57
N SER A 165 24.08 -46.48 25.89
CA SER A 165 24.00 -47.37 24.73
C SER A 165 23.05 -46.77 23.69
N THR A 166 22.93 -47.39 22.52
CA THR A 166 22.04 -46.91 21.45
C THR A 166 20.60 -46.76 21.94
N GLY A 167 20.02 -45.57 21.75
CA GLY A 167 18.67 -45.24 22.22
C GLY A 167 18.58 -44.82 23.69
N SER A 168 19.70 -44.71 24.41
CA SER A 168 19.73 -44.12 25.75
C SER A 168 19.48 -42.61 25.68
N ASP A 169 18.88 -42.06 26.73
CA ASP A 169 18.70 -40.62 26.91
C ASP A 169 19.80 -40.07 27.86
N VAL A 170 20.22 -38.82 27.66
CA VAL A 170 21.21 -38.17 28.54
C VAL A 170 20.52 -37.67 29.82
N THR A 171 20.97 -38.14 30.99
CA THR A 171 20.33 -37.86 32.29
C THR A 171 21.31 -37.20 33.25
N PHE A 172 21.81 -36.02 32.90
CA PHE A 172 22.67 -35.21 33.77
C PHE A 172 21.98 -34.89 35.10
N GLY A 173 22.66 -35.05 36.24
CA GLY A 173 21.99 -34.98 37.54
C GLY A 173 22.05 -33.64 38.28
N SER A 174 22.69 -32.61 37.73
CA SER A 174 22.84 -31.30 38.41
C SER A 174 22.28 -30.15 37.59
N VAL A 175 21.29 -29.43 38.16
CA VAL A 175 20.82 -28.14 37.66
C VAL A 175 21.68 -27.03 38.29
N ILE A 176 22.33 -26.22 37.46
CA ILE A 176 23.18 -25.11 37.93
C ILE A 176 22.33 -23.86 38.18
N ALA A 177 21.43 -23.56 37.25
CA ALA A 177 20.54 -22.42 37.33
C ALA A 177 19.32 -22.66 36.43
N SER A 178 18.15 -22.15 36.84
CA SER A 178 16.91 -22.28 36.08
C SER A 178 15.94 -21.14 36.37
N ASN A 179 15.16 -20.77 35.35
CA ASN A 179 14.01 -19.89 35.43
C ASN A 179 12.90 -20.45 34.53
N ASN A 180 11.75 -20.80 35.11
CA ASN A 180 10.53 -21.30 34.43
C ASN A 180 10.64 -22.58 33.57
N ILE A 181 11.83 -23.12 33.32
CA ILE A 181 12.02 -24.43 32.68
C ILE A 181 12.26 -25.48 33.76
N THR A 182 11.46 -26.54 33.77
CA THR A 182 11.65 -27.68 34.69
C THR A 182 12.46 -28.79 34.05
N TYR A 183 13.25 -29.50 34.85
CA TYR A 183 14.10 -30.60 34.42
C TYR A 183 13.94 -31.80 35.36
N SER A 184 13.73 -32.99 34.78
CA SER A 184 13.66 -34.26 35.52
C SER A 184 14.16 -35.40 34.65
N ALA A 185 15.15 -36.16 35.15
CA ALA A 185 15.69 -37.36 34.50
C ALA A 185 15.98 -37.20 32.99
N GLY A 186 16.65 -36.11 32.59
CA GLY A 186 17.01 -35.85 31.19
C GLY A 186 15.96 -35.10 30.36
N VAL A 187 14.78 -34.82 30.93
CA VAL A 187 13.65 -34.21 30.22
C VAL A 187 13.45 -32.76 30.64
N PHE A 188 13.36 -31.86 29.66
CA PHE A 188 13.07 -30.44 29.82
C PHE A 188 11.63 -30.14 29.37
N ASN A 189 10.87 -29.39 30.16
CA ASN A 189 9.50 -29.02 29.79
C ASN A 189 9.44 -27.57 29.28
N LEU A 190 9.06 -27.41 28.02
CA LEU A 190 9.01 -26.15 27.29
C LEU A 190 7.56 -25.70 27.12
N LYS A 191 7.32 -24.39 27.24
CA LYS A 191 5.98 -23.80 27.11
C LYS A 191 5.65 -23.47 25.66
N ALA A 192 4.40 -23.72 25.28
CA ALA A 192 3.87 -23.39 23.96
C ALA A 192 4.10 -21.91 23.62
N GLY A 193 4.40 -21.64 22.34
CA GLY A 193 4.47 -20.28 21.80
C GLY A 193 5.79 -19.53 22.03
N LYS A 194 6.66 -20.02 22.93
CA LYS A 194 8.00 -19.47 23.17
C LYS A 194 9.05 -20.09 22.25
N THR A 195 10.09 -19.33 21.91
CA THR A 195 11.20 -19.84 21.07
C THR A 195 12.40 -20.11 21.96
N TYR A 196 12.93 -21.32 21.91
CA TYR A 196 14.04 -21.75 22.74
C TYR A 196 15.25 -22.10 21.87
N VAL A 197 16.44 -21.78 22.39
CA VAL A 197 17.73 -22.28 21.91
C VAL A 197 18.13 -23.43 22.83
N LEU A 198 18.32 -24.61 22.26
CA LEU A 198 18.70 -25.83 22.95
C LEU A 198 20.11 -26.22 22.52
N ARG A 199 20.95 -26.57 23.48
CA ARG A 199 22.39 -26.77 23.31
C ARG A 199 22.85 -27.92 24.16
N CYS A 200 23.57 -28.88 23.60
CA CYS A 200 24.09 -30.03 24.33
C CYS A 200 25.50 -30.37 23.88
N GLN A 201 26.42 -30.41 24.85
CA GLN A 201 27.77 -30.88 24.67
C GLN A 201 28.03 -32.05 25.62
N LEU A 202 28.35 -33.22 25.04
CA LEU A 202 28.70 -34.43 25.78
C LEU A 202 30.21 -34.68 25.68
N HIS A 203 30.71 -35.52 26.59
CA HIS A 203 32.04 -36.12 26.52
C HIS A 203 31.94 -37.54 27.06
N ALA A 204 32.79 -38.45 26.58
CA ALA A 204 32.85 -39.83 27.06
C ALA A 204 34.29 -40.20 27.42
N THR A 205 34.45 -41.13 28.37
CA THR A 205 35.76 -41.61 28.86
C THR A 205 36.13 -42.99 28.35
N ASP A 206 35.12 -43.82 28.06
CA ASP A 206 35.31 -45.22 27.69
C ASP A 206 34.31 -45.63 26.62
N PHE A 207 34.75 -46.48 25.70
CA PHE A 207 33.92 -47.10 24.66
C PHE A 207 34.19 -48.60 24.63
N SER A 208 33.12 -49.39 24.50
CA SER A 208 33.21 -50.86 24.36
C SER A 208 33.80 -51.34 23.03
N LEU A 209 33.80 -50.48 22.00
CA LEU A 209 34.31 -50.78 20.67
C LEU A 209 35.54 -49.92 20.38
N ALA A 210 36.58 -50.52 19.80
CA ALA A 210 37.75 -49.79 19.33
C ALA A 210 37.35 -48.81 18.22
N GLY A 211 37.64 -47.52 18.41
CA GLY A 211 37.18 -46.45 17.50
C GLY A 211 35.67 -46.19 17.55
N GLY A 212 34.99 -46.59 18.62
CA GLY A 212 33.55 -46.34 18.80
C GLY A 212 33.19 -44.86 18.83
N PHE A 213 31.99 -44.54 18.39
CA PHE A 213 31.40 -43.20 18.47
C PHE A 213 29.90 -43.29 18.76
N PHE A 214 29.36 -42.24 19.37
CA PHE A 214 27.94 -42.01 19.49
C PHE A 214 27.59 -40.66 18.87
N VAL A 215 26.43 -40.62 18.22
CA VAL A 215 25.78 -39.39 17.80
C VAL A 215 24.67 -39.06 18.79
N TYR A 216 24.32 -37.79 18.93
CA TYR A 216 23.23 -37.40 19.82
C TYR A 216 22.49 -36.17 19.31
N GLU A 217 21.20 -36.13 19.56
CA GLU A 217 20.28 -35.13 19.00
C GLU A 217 19.22 -34.72 20.03
N TRP A 218 18.67 -33.53 19.86
CA TRP A 218 17.47 -33.12 20.58
C TRP A 218 16.26 -33.78 19.96
N VAL A 219 15.47 -34.47 20.79
CA VAL A 219 14.26 -35.17 20.38
C VAL A 219 13.06 -34.72 21.21
N ASP A 220 11.87 -34.84 20.63
CA ASP A 220 10.62 -34.83 21.38
C ASP A 220 10.58 -36.03 22.32
N ALA A 221 10.39 -35.78 23.61
CA ALA A 221 10.45 -36.82 24.64
C ALA A 221 9.29 -37.84 24.54
N SER A 222 8.19 -37.48 23.88
CA SER A 222 6.99 -38.33 23.76
C SER A 222 7.13 -39.43 22.71
N ASN A 223 7.84 -39.15 21.61
CA ASN A 223 7.90 -40.02 20.44
C ASN A 223 9.33 -40.28 19.94
N ASN A 224 10.35 -39.66 20.55
CA ASN A 224 11.76 -39.74 20.17
C ASN A 224 12.08 -39.25 18.75
N SER A 225 11.19 -38.48 18.12
CA SER A 225 11.47 -37.83 16.84
C SER A 225 12.43 -36.65 17.02
N VAL A 226 13.35 -36.48 16.09
CA VAL A 226 14.32 -35.38 16.10
C VAL A 226 13.60 -34.05 15.97
N LEU A 227 13.96 -33.08 16.81
CA LEU A 227 13.35 -31.75 16.76
C LEU A 227 13.71 -31.05 15.44
N PRO A 228 12.81 -30.21 14.90
CA PRO A 228 13.10 -29.40 13.72
C PRO A 228 14.39 -28.57 13.93
N SER A 229 15.23 -28.50 12.91
CA SER A 229 16.52 -27.78 12.93
C SER A 229 17.56 -28.28 13.96
N SER A 230 17.35 -29.44 14.59
CA SER A 230 18.40 -30.06 15.40
C SER A 230 19.58 -30.45 14.53
N THR A 231 20.76 -30.01 14.94
CA THR A 231 22.05 -30.52 14.47
C THR A 231 22.43 -31.74 15.30
N THR A 232 23.25 -32.61 14.72
CA THR A 232 23.75 -33.83 15.35
C THR A 232 25.08 -33.57 16.04
N GLY A 233 25.15 -33.84 17.35
CA GLY A 233 26.40 -33.86 18.09
C GLY A 233 27.11 -35.21 17.98
N VAL A 234 28.42 -35.24 18.22
CA VAL A 234 29.23 -36.47 18.14
C VAL A 234 30.19 -36.56 19.33
N VAL A 235 30.28 -37.74 19.91
CA VAL A 235 31.30 -38.12 20.91
C VAL A 235 32.01 -39.39 20.43
N ASP A 236 33.34 -39.37 20.35
CA ASP A 236 34.13 -40.48 19.79
C ASP A 236 35.33 -40.88 20.66
N ALA A 237 35.84 -42.09 20.43
CA ALA A 237 36.97 -42.67 21.14
C ALA A 237 38.34 -42.12 20.71
N ILE A 238 38.44 -41.47 19.54
CA ILE A 238 39.70 -40.87 19.07
C ILE A 238 40.03 -39.63 19.90
N ASN A 239 38.99 -38.91 20.32
CA ASN A 239 39.07 -37.72 21.16
C ASN A 239 38.98 -38.04 22.66
N ASN A 240 39.59 -39.13 23.12
CA ASN A 240 39.65 -39.47 24.55
C ASN A 240 40.50 -38.42 25.29
N TYR A 241 39.89 -37.30 25.65
CA TYR A 241 40.58 -36.14 26.20
C TYR A 241 41.04 -36.45 27.63
N PRO A 242 42.34 -36.28 27.96
CA PRO A 242 42.73 -36.16 29.37
C PRO A 242 41.97 -34.97 29.97
N ALA A 243 41.55 -35.13 31.23
CA ALA A 243 40.49 -34.37 31.93
C ALA A 243 40.61 -32.83 32.02
N THR A 244 41.53 -32.17 31.30
CA THR A 244 41.90 -30.77 31.53
C THR A 244 42.01 -29.87 30.28
N SER A 245 41.84 -30.36 29.04
CA SER A 245 41.89 -29.49 27.84
C SER A 245 40.58 -29.50 27.04
N LEU A 246 39.94 -28.33 26.96
CA LEU A 246 38.67 -28.06 26.27
C LEU A 246 38.85 -28.04 24.75
N GLY A 247 38.90 -29.20 24.10
CA GLY A 247 38.75 -29.31 22.64
C GLY A 247 37.29 -29.53 22.25
N GLY A 248 36.79 -28.78 21.27
CA GLY A 248 35.37 -28.78 20.89
C GLY A 248 34.94 -30.08 20.19
N GLN A 249 34.06 -30.85 20.84
CA GLN A 249 33.25 -31.86 20.16
C GLN A 249 32.06 -31.20 19.45
N PRO A 250 31.60 -31.73 18.30
CA PRO A 250 30.39 -31.23 17.64
C PRO A 250 29.19 -31.24 18.60
N GLU A 251 28.55 -30.09 18.75
CA GLU A 251 27.44 -29.88 19.67
C GLU A 251 26.10 -30.24 19.01
N ALA A 252 25.15 -30.77 19.80
CA ALA A 252 23.76 -30.83 19.37
C ALA A 252 23.04 -29.51 19.69
N TYR A 253 22.70 -28.78 18.64
CA TYR A 253 22.04 -27.47 18.70
C TYR A 253 20.67 -27.51 18.01
N ALA A 254 19.65 -26.91 18.61
CA ALA A 254 18.32 -26.74 17.99
C ALA A 254 17.70 -25.38 18.33
N ILE A 255 16.95 -24.79 17.40
CA ILE A 255 16.02 -23.69 17.67
C ILE A 255 14.61 -24.25 17.58
N TYR A 256 13.88 -24.25 18.70
CA TYR A 256 12.58 -24.92 18.77
C TYR A 256 11.50 -24.01 19.33
N ARG A 257 10.38 -23.95 18.61
CA ARG A 257 9.16 -23.25 19.02
C ARG A 257 8.00 -24.23 19.13
N PRO A 258 7.75 -24.80 20.32
CA PRO A 258 6.63 -25.72 20.51
C PRO A 258 5.28 -25.03 20.30
N THR A 259 4.35 -25.68 19.60
CA THR A 259 2.96 -25.20 19.41
C THR A 259 2.03 -25.60 20.55
N VAL A 260 2.43 -26.59 21.36
CA VAL A 260 1.79 -27.06 22.59
C VAL A 260 2.87 -27.26 23.65
N ASP A 261 2.55 -27.25 24.94
CA ASP A 261 3.55 -27.55 25.98
C ASP A 261 4.22 -28.89 25.66
N THR A 262 5.54 -28.88 25.48
CA THR A 262 6.29 -30.01 24.92
C THR A 262 7.47 -30.35 25.80
N SER A 263 7.67 -31.64 26.02
CA SER A 263 8.83 -32.18 26.71
C SER A 263 9.90 -32.58 25.70
N VAL A 264 11.15 -32.18 25.93
CA VAL A 264 12.30 -32.47 25.05
C VAL A 264 13.43 -33.12 25.83
N LYS A 265 14.27 -33.90 25.15
CA LYS A 265 15.44 -34.57 25.75
C LYS A 265 16.54 -34.77 24.72
N VAL A 266 17.74 -35.12 25.17
CA VAL A 266 18.84 -35.52 24.28
C VAL A 266 18.93 -37.04 24.23
N ARG A 267 18.96 -37.60 23.02
CA ARG A 267 18.97 -39.05 22.80
C ARG A 267 20.18 -39.47 21.98
N LEU A 268 20.80 -40.59 22.35
CA LEU A 268 21.99 -41.13 21.70
C LEU A 268 21.65 -42.17 20.62
N GLY A 269 22.39 -42.12 19.51
CA GLY A 269 22.46 -43.14 18.46
C GLY A 269 23.89 -43.66 18.29
N GLY A 270 24.07 -44.88 17.78
CA GLY A 270 25.39 -45.50 17.63
C GLY A 270 25.36 -47.02 17.79
N ALA A 271 26.48 -47.62 18.18
CA ALA A 271 26.60 -49.05 18.50
C ALA A 271 27.52 -49.27 19.71
N GLY A 272 27.25 -50.33 20.48
CA GLY A 272 27.99 -50.66 21.70
C GLY A 272 27.51 -49.87 22.93
N THR A 273 28.41 -49.71 23.90
CA THR A 273 28.26 -48.87 25.10
C THR A 273 29.39 -47.85 25.23
N ALA A 274 29.11 -46.72 25.86
CA ALA A 274 30.08 -45.69 26.25
C ALA A 274 29.81 -45.17 27.68
N GLN A 275 30.82 -44.63 28.35
CA GLN A 275 30.69 -43.94 29.63
C GLN A 275 30.78 -42.42 29.43
N LEU A 276 29.70 -41.68 29.69
CA LEU A 276 29.73 -40.22 29.68
C LEU A 276 30.50 -39.67 30.89
N ASN A 277 31.28 -38.61 30.65
CA ASN A 277 32.16 -38.02 31.65
C ASN A 277 31.35 -37.37 32.81
N PRO A 278 31.72 -37.62 34.08
CA PRO A 278 31.01 -37.09 35.25
C PRO A 278 31.22 -35.60 35.54
N GLY A 279 32.23 -34.97 34.94
CA GLY A 279 32.65 -33.60 35.26
C GLY A 279 32.64 -32.62 34.09
N ILE A 280 32.49 -33.10 32.85
CA ILE A 280 32.57 -32.28 31.64
C ILE A 280 31.37 -32.55 30.74
N GLY A 281 30.70 -31.48 30.34
CA GLY A 281 29.50 -31.50 29.52
C GLY A 281 28.42 -30.60 30.11
N PHE A 282 27.52 -30.14 29.26
CA PHE A 282 26.37 -29.35 29.69
C PHE A 282 25.23 -29.49 28.70
N MET A 283 24.02 -29.27 29.20
CA MET A 283 22.87 -28.95 28.37
C MET A 283 22.31 -27.61 28.83
N THR A 284 22.01 -26.72 27.88
CA THR A 284 21.32 -25.46 28.16
C THR A 284 20.09 -25.32 27.30
N VAL A 285 19.03 -24.80 27.90
CA VAL A 285 17.87 -24.30 27.17
C VAL A 285 17.68 -22.84 27.56
N THR A 286 17.53 -21.95 26.58
CA THR A 286 17.32 -20.51 26.85
C THR A 286 16.28 -19.97 25.90
N GLU A 287 15.30 -19.25 26.43
CA GLU A 287 14.33 -18.51 25.64
C GLU A 287 15.04 -17.42 24.85
N LEU A 288 14.91 -17.49 23.53
CA LEU A 288 15.53 -16.56 22.60
C LEU A 288 14.94 -15.14 22.72
N ALA A 289 13.79 -14.97 23.38
CA ALA A 289 13.12 -13.69 23.52
C ALA A 289 12.22 -13.62 24.76
N GLY A 290 12.83 -13.49 25.94
CA GLY A 290 12.16 -13.02 27.16
C GLY A 290 12.51 -11.58 27.54
N GLY A 291 13.35 -10.89 26.77
CA GLY A 291 13.57 -9.45 26.94
C GLY A 291 12.44 -8.69 26.26
N ASN A 292 11.70 -7.89 27.02
CA ASN A 292 10.76 -6.90 26.53
C ASN A 292 11.52 -5.70 25.89
N GLY A 293 12.45 -6.01 24.99
CA GLY A 293 13.05 -5.09 24.05
C GLY A 293 12.53 -5.50 22.69
N ASN A 294 11.93 -4.55 21.99
CA ASN A 294 11.68 -4.57 20.56
C ASN A 294 12.76 -5.40 19.81
N GLY A 295 12.46 -6.66 19.56
CA GLY A 295 13.50 -7.67 19.31
C GLY A 295 12.93 -9.07 19.20
N GLY A 296 11.70 -9.18 18.68
CA GLY A 296 11.34 -10.40 17.97
C GLY A 296 12.35 -10.57 16.84
N THR A 297 12.81 -11.81 16.65
CA THR A 297 13.32 -12.29 15.36
C THR A 297 12.66 -11.50 14.24
N THR A 298 13.49 -10.84 13.42
CA THR A 298 13.10 -10.12 12.21
C THR A 298 12.28 -11.03 11.30
N ILE A 299 10.99 -11.17 11.59
CA ILE A 299 9.98 -11.01 10.57
C ILE A 299 9.62 -9.54 10.73
N ILE A 300 9.81 -8.78 9.66
CA ILE A 300 9.24 -7.45 9.53
C ILE A 300 7.72 -7.64 9.58
N ASN A 301 7.14 -7.77 10.78
CA ASN A 301 5.83 -7.22 11.05
C ASN A 301 6.05 -5.70 11.08
N ASN A 302 6.34 -5.12 9.91
CA ASN A 302 5.70 -3.85 9.63
C ASN A 302 4.25 -4.12 9.98
N ASN A 303 3.66 -3.32 10.85
CA ASN A 303 2.22 -3.16 10.82
C ASN A 303 1.90 -2.67 9.40
N ILE A 304 1.79 -3.58 8.43
CA ILE A 304 1.37 -3.26 7.07
C ILE A 304 -0.13 -3.06 7.20
N THR A 305 -0.49 -1.86 7.66
CA THR A 305 -1.87 -1.43 7.75
C THR A 305 -2.36 -1.21 6.33
N ALA A 306 -3.19 -2.12 5.86
CA ALA A 306 -3.94 -2.00 4.62
C ALA A 306 -5.15 -1.06 4.85
N SER A 307 -4.90 0.21 5.15
CA SER A 307 -5.93 1.14 5.66
C SER A 307 -6.87 1.69 4.59
N ASN A 308 -6.56 1.52 3.30
CA ASN A 308 -7.37 2.03 2.20
C ASN A 308 -7.19 1.17 0.93
N GLY A 309 -8.24 0.51 0.43
CA GLY A 309 -8.21 -0.17 -0.88
C GLY A 309 -7.37 -1.45 -0.95
N LEU A 310 -6.66 -1.78 0.12
CA LEU A 310 -5.83 -2.97 0.28
C LEU A 310 -6.48 -3.93 1.27
N THR A 311 -6.19 -5.22 1.14
CA THR A 311 -6.61 -6.26 2.10
C THR A 311 -5.43 -7.17 2.38
N LEU A 312 -5.15 -7.42 3.67
CA LEU A 312 -4.16 -8.41 4.09
C LEU A 312 -4.84 -9.77 4.25
N SER A 313 -4.36 -10.78 3.52
CA SER A 313 -4.85 -12.15 3.58
C SER A 313 -3.69 -13.08 3.87
N GLY A 314 -3.55 -13.50 5.13
CA GLY A 314 -2.35 -14.20 5.60
C GLY A 314 -1.12 -13.30 5.48
N THR A 315 -0.15 -13.71 4.66
CA THR A 315 1.08 -12.95 4.37
C THR A 315 0.99 -12.09 3.11
N ASP A 316 -0.14 -12.09 2.40
CA ASP A 316 -0.29 -11.42 1.11
C ASP A 316 -1.08 -10.11 1.22
N VAL A 317 -0.49 -9.01 0.77
CA VAL A 317 -1.18 -7.73 0.58
C VAL A 317 -1.81 -7.72 -0.81
N LYS A 318 -3.14 -7.65 -0.87
CA LYS A 318 -3.92 -7.66 -2.11
C LYS A 318 -4.59 -6.31 -2.35
N LEU A 319 -4.70 -5.91 -3.60
CA LEU A 319 -5.59 -4.83 -4.04
C LEU A 319 -7.04 -5.35 -4.07
N GLY A 320 -8.01 -4.55 -3.64
CA GLY A 320 -9.43 -4.91 -3.69
C GLY A 320 -10.19 -4.82 -2.36
N GLY A 321 -9.58 -4.23 -1.32
CA GLY A 321 -10.31 -3.83 -0.12
C GLY A 321 -11.21 -2.62 -0.38
N THR A 322 -12.13 -2.33 0.54
CA THR A 322 -12.93 -1.10 0.48
C THR A 322 -12.03 0.12 0.59
N LEU A 323 -12.26 1.13 -0.26
CA LEU A 323 -11.65 2.44 -0.11
C LEU A 323 -12.37 3.22 1.00
N SER A 324 -11.66 3.57 2.06
CA SER A 324 -12.11 4.42 3.17
C SER A 324 -11.81 5.91 2.94
N GLN A 325 -10.89 6.22 2.03
CA GLN A 325 -10.45 7.57 1.66
C GLN A 325 -10.06 7.62 0.18
N ALA A 326 -9.76 8.81 -0.36
CA ALA A 326 -9.19 8.95 -1.71
C ALA A 326 -7.86 8.18 -1.84
N THR A 327 -7.59 7.60 -3.01
CA THR A 327 -6.33 6.92 -3.32
C THR A 327 -5.75 7.48 -4.60
N ASP A 328 -4.53 8.01 -4.51
CA ASP A 328 -3.79 8.56 -5.64
C ASP A 328 -2.64 7.62 -6.00
N ILE A 329 -2.53 7.29 -7.29
CA ILE A 329 -1.36 6.58 -7.84
C ILE A 329 -0.47 7.62 -8.53
N ALA A 330 0.49 8.18 -7.79
CA ALA A 330 1.47 9.11 -8.34
C ALA A 330 2.55 8.36 -9.13
N THR A 331 2.57 8.52 -10.46
CA THR A 331 3.49 7.76 -11.32
C THR A 331 4.90 8.38 -11.41
N ALA A 332 5.07 9.64 -11.02
CA ALA A 332 6.35 10.36 -10.98
C ALA A 332 7.21 10.22 -12.26
N GLY A 333 6.55 10.26 -13.43
CA GLY A 333 7.21 10.11 -14.75
C GLY A 333 7.40 8.67 -15.24
N ASN A 334 6.93 7.67 -14.48
CA ASN A 334 6.98 6.26 -14.88
C ASN A 334 5.65 5.77 -15.46
N ASN A 335 5.67 4.60 -16.11
CA ASN A 335 4.48 3.97 -16.68
C ASN A 335 3.79 3.06 -15.65
N LEU A 336 2.48 3.23 -15.44
CA LEU A 336 1.65 2.21 -14.81
C LEU A 336 1.24 1.18 -15.88
N SER A 337 1.81 -0.02 -15.84
CA SER A 337 1.56 -1.06 -16.84
C SER A 337 0.70 -2.20 -16.28
N ILE A 338 -0.37 -2.55 -17.00
CA ILE A 338 -1.20 -3.74 -16.73
C ILE A 338 -1.04 -4.67 -17.94
N ASN A 339 -0.02 -5.53 -17.90
CA ASN A 339 0.44 -6.32 -19.04
C ASN A 339 -0.01 -7.80 -19.03
N GLY A 340 -0.78 -8.20 -18.02
CA GLY A 340 -1.35 -9.55 -17.94
C GLY A 340 -2.38 -9.84 -19.04
N THR A 341 -2.77 -11.10 -19.15
CA THR A 341 -3.83 -11.53 -20.09
C THR A 341 -5.22 -11.04 -19.66
N GLY A 342 -5.38 -10.65 -18.39
CA GLY A 342 -6.59 -10.10 -17.79
C GLY A 342 -7.08 -8.77 -18.40
N LYS A 343 -8.10 -8.19 -17.77
CA LYS A 343 -8.82 -6.98 -18.21
C LYS A 343 -8.94 -5.99 -17.06
N VAL A 344 -9.04 -4.71 -17.39
CA VAL A 344 -9.45 -3.66 -16.44
C VAL A 344 -10.97 -3.55 -16.51
N LEU A 345 -11.64 -3.87 -15.40
CA LEU A 345 -13.08 -3.78 -15.28
C LEU A 345 -13.44 -2.60 -14.37
N VAL A 346 -14.36 -1.75 -14.83
CA VAL A 346 -14.86 -0.59 -14.10
C VAL A 346 -16.38 -0.69 -14.02
N GLY A 347 -16.93 -0.67 -12.80
CA GLY A 347 -18.37 -0.82 -12.56
C GLY A 347 -18.89 -2.28 -12.59
N THR A 348 -18.01 -3.26 -12.84
CA THR A 348 -18.33 -4.70 -12.79
C THR A 348 -17.15 -5.52 -12.27
N ASN A 349 -17.42 -6.70 -11.70
CA ASN A 349 -16.43 -7.68 -11.27
C ASN A 349 -16.38 -8.93 -12.18
N THR A 350 -17.17 -8.95 -13.24
CA THR A 350 -17.20 -10.03 -14.24
C THR A 350 -17.16 -9.44 -15.64
N VAL A 351 -16.69 -10.22 -16.62
CA VAL A 351 -16.64 -9.76 -18.01
C VAL A 351 -18.06 -9.83 -18.61
N PRO A 352 -18.69 -8.70 -18.98
CA PRO A 352 -20.01 -8.69 -19.59
C PRO A 352 -20.02 -9.45 -20.93
N ALA A 353 -21.19 -9.96 -21.31
CA ALA A 353 -21.37 -10.62 -22.60
C ALA A 353 -20.95 -9.70 -23.76
N GLY A 354 -20.17 -10.23 -24.71
CA GLY A 354 -19.65 -9.48 -25.86
C GLY A 354 -18.35 -8.71 -25.62
N ALA A 355 -17.88 -8.57 -24.37
CA ALA A 355 -16.64 -7.83 -24.06
C ALA A 355 -15.35 -8.68 -24.09
N ALA A 356 -15.40 -9.87 -24.71
CA ALA A 356 -14.30 -10.84 -24.68
C ALA A 356 -13.00 -10.31 -25.32
N SER A 357 -13.10 -9.48 -26.37
CA SER A 357 -11.95 -8.88 -27.05
C SER A 357 -11.44 -7.58 -26.40
N ALA A 358 -12.23 -6.92 -25.56
CA ALA A 358 -11.87 -5.64 -24.95
C ALA A 358 -10.87 -5.82 -23.79
N LYS A 359 -9.91 -4.92 -23.66
CA LYS A 359 -8.95 -4.88 -22.54
C LYS A 359 -9.41 -3.97 -21.39
N ILE A 360 -10.18 -2.94 -21.70
CA ILE A 360 -10.86 -2.08 -20.73
C ILE A 360 -12.35 -2.25 -20.96
N VAL A 361 -13.08 -2.56 -19.89
CA VAL A 361 -14.54 -2.68 -19.90
C VAL A 361 -15.11 -1.76 -18.85
N ILE A 362 -16.06 -0.92 -19.25
CA ILE A 362 -16.78 -0.01 -18.37
C ILE A 362 -18.25 -0.36 -18.44
N ASP A 363 -18.83 -0.77 -17.32
CA ASP A 363 -20.25 -1.11 -17.19
C ASP A 363 -20.90 -0.17 -16.17
N ASN A 364 -21.73 0.75 -16.67
CA ASN A 364 -22.48 1.72 -15.86
C ASN A 364 -23.96 1.30 -15.68
N GLY A 365 -24.27 0.03 -15.94
CA GLY A 365 -25.64 -0.49 -15.95
C GLY A 365 -26.51 0.21 -16.98
N THR A 366 -27.67 0.72 -16.53
CA THR A 366 -28.65 1.40 -17.39
C THR A 366 -28.49 2.92 -17.45
N THR A 367 -27.45 3.47 -16.82
CA THR A 367 -27.23 4.93 -16.74
C THR A 367 -26.34 5.41 -17.87
N ASN A 368 -26.79 6.45 -18.59
CA ASN A 368 -26.00 7.08 -19.64
C ASN A 368 -24.70 7.73 -19.10
N GLY A 369 -23.66 7.79 -19.93
CA GLY A 369 -22.40 8.48 -19.59
C GLY A 369 -21.34 7.63 -18.91
N ALA A 370 -21.13 6.39 -19.37
CA ALA A 370 -20.14 5.47 -18.79
C ALA A 370 -18.68 5.96 -18.91
N LEU A 371 -18.35 6.78 -19.91
CA LEU A 371 -16.99 7.29 -20.15
C LEU A 371 -17.04 8.79 -20.49
N GLN A 372 -16.26 9.58 -19.76
CA GLN A 372 -16.00 10.98 -20.10
C GLN A 372 -14.51 11.14 -20.44
N ILE A 373 -14.23 11.77 -21.58
CA ILE A 373 -12.87 12.12 -22.01
C ILE A 373 -12.83 13.63 -22.19
N LYS A 374 -12.01 14.32 -21.41
CA LYS A 374 -11.89 15.78 -21.45
C LYS A 374 -10.42 16.17 -21.51
N ASP A 375 -9.99 16.70 -22.64
CA ASP A 375 -8.61 17.16 -22.86
C ASP A 375 -8.54 18.70 -23.06
N GLY A 376 -9.68 19.39 -22.99
CA GLY A 376 -9.80 20.83 -23.21
C GLY A 376 -10.20 21.20 -24.65
N THR A 377 -10.15 20.26 -25.59
CA THR A 377 -10.47 20.49 -27.01
C THR A 377 -11.86 19.98 -27.41
N GLN A 378 -12.58 19.33 -26.50
CA GLN A 378 -13.95 18.87 -26.74
C GLN A 378 -14.91 20.05 -27.00
N GLN A 379 -15.76 19.91 -28.04
CA GLN A 379 -16.79 20.89 -28.42
C GLN A 379 -18.08 20.17 -28.85
N LEU A 380 -19.19 20.92 -28.90
CA LEU A 380 -20.45 20.41 -29.44
C LEU A 380 -20.26 19.96 -30.90
N GLY A 381 -20.66 18.73 -31.22
CA GLY A 381 -20.55 18.16 -32.57
C GLY A 381 -19.19 17.54 -32.92
N TYR A 382 -18.21 17.59 -32.01
CA TYR A 382 -16.93 16.90 -32.20
C TYR A 382 -17.07 15.42 -31.81
N VAL A 383 -16.30 14.55 -32.46
CA VAL A 383 -16.15 13.15 -32.05
C VAL A 383 -14.67 12.82 -31.88
N LEU A 384 -14.40 11.78 -31.09
CA LEU A 384 -13.05 11.27 -30.91
C LEU A 384 -12.63 10.51 -32.17
N THR A 385 -11.60 10.98 -32.88
CA THR A 385 -11.10 10.39 -34.13
C THR A 385 -9.64 9.97 -33.97
N SER A 386 -9.32 8.75 -34.38
CA SER A 386 -7.94 8.23 -34.35
C SER A 386 -7.13 8.66 -35.58
N ASP A 387 -5.87 8.99 -35.39
CA ASP A 387 -4.89 9.10 -36.46
C ASP A 387 -4.34 7.72 -36.91
N ALA A 388 -3.34 7.73 -37.81
CA ALA A 388 -2.72 6.51 -38.33
C ALA A 388 -1.94 5.71 -37.27
N ASN A 389 -1.57 6.33 -36.15
CA ASN A 389 -0.89 5.69 -35.02
C ASN A 389 -1.87 5.22 -33.93
N GLY A 390 -3.17 5.43 -34.12
CA GLY A 390 -4.20 5.12 -33.14
C GLY A 390 -4.34 6.15 -32.02
N LEU A 391 -3.69 7.32 -32.13
CA LEU A 391 -3.89 8.42 -31.20
C LEU A 391 -5.20 9.12 -31.51
N ALA A 392 -6.10 9.16 -30.53
CA ALA A 392 -7.43 9.70 -30.71
C ALA A 392 -7.53 11.13 -30.15
N THR A 393 -8.10 12.04 -30.93
CA THR A 393 -8.31 13.46 -30.55
C THR A 393 -9.73 13.91 -30.85
N TRP A 394 -10.25 14.87 -30.08
CA TRP A 394 -11.53 15.50 -30.43
C TRP A 394 -11.37 16.26 -31.74
N SER A 395 -12.16 15.87 -32.74
CA SER A 395 -12.15 16.49 -34.06
C SER A 395 -13.56 16.84 -34.46
N SER A 396 -13.72 17.98 -35.15
CA SER A 396 -14.93 18.27 -35.89
C SER A 396 -15.04 17.28 -37.04
N THR A 397 -15.50 16.06 -36.78
CA THR A 397 -15.98 15.13 -37.81
C THR A 397 -17.31 15.59 -38.37
N VAL A 398 -17.42 16.88 -38.65
CA VAL A 398 -18.16 17.35 -39.79
C VAL A 398 -17.38 16.88 -41.03
N THR A 399 -17.42 15.57 -41.31
CA THR A 399 -17.24 15.05 -42.67
C THR A 399 -18.46 15.42 -43.52
N THR A 400 -18.90 16.67 -43.43
CA THR A 400 -19.83 17.32 -44.36
C THR A 400 -19.30 18.67 -44.86
N ALA A 401 -18.11 19.10 -44.46
CA ALA A 401 -17.41 20.08 -45.26
C ALA A 401 -16.95 19.35 -46.52
N PHE A 402 -17.51 19.74 -47.67
CA PHE A 402 -16.82 19.61 -48.95
C PHE A 402 -15.44 20.22 -48.74
N ALA A 403 -14.47 19.42 -48.28
CA ALA A 403 -13.10 19.86 -48.25
C ALA A 403 -12.84 20.40 -49.66
N ASN A 404 -12.17 21.53 -49.80
CA ASN A 404 -11.83 22.14 -51.10
C ASN A 404 -10.99 21.22 -52.02
N ASN A 405 -10.93 19.93 -51.70
CA ASN A 405 -10.47 18.80 -52.49
C ASN A 405 -11.42 18.45 -53.65
N TRP A 406 -11.79 19.46 -54.43
CA TRP A 406 -12.48 19.28 -55.70
C TRP A 406 -11.52 18.62 -56.69
N THR A 407 -11.95 17.51 -57.27
CA THR A 407 -11.21 16.86 -58.36
C THR A 407 -11.71 17.42 -59.69
N PRO A 408 -10.84 18.03 -60.52
CA PRO A 408 -11.25 18.56 -61.80
C PRO A 408 -11.46 17.43 -62.83
N TYR A 409 -12.21 17.74 -63.88
CA TYR A 409 -12.22 16.94 -65.10
C TYR A 409 -10.83 16.87 -65.74
N THR A 410 -10.65 15.89 -66.61
CA THR A 410 -9.45 15.72 -67.45
C THR A 410 -9.83 15.78 -68.93
N GLY A 411 -8.87 16.06 -69.81
CA GLY A 411 -9.11 16.26 -71.24
C GLY A 411 -9.23 17.73 -71.63
N THR A 412 -9.57 18.00 -72.89
CA THR A 412 -9.75 19.35 -73.44
C THR A 412 -11.18 19.51 -73.90
N LEU A 413 -11.90 20.48 -73.35
CA LEU A 413 -13.27 20.76 -73.77
C LEU A 413 -13.28 21.21 -75.22
N VAL A 414 -14.00 20.46 -76.07
CA VAL A 414 -14.34 20.85 -77.44
C VAL A 414 -15.82 21.23 -77.50
N ASN A 415 -16.20 22.08 -78.46
CA ASN A 415 -17.61 22.38 -78.70
C ASN A 415 -18.31 21.15 -79.31
N PRO A 416 -19.20 20.46 -78.57
CA PRO A 416 -19.85 19.26 -79.08
C PRO A 416 -21.05 19.57 -80.01
N TYR A 417 -21.51 20.83 -80.06
CA TYR A 417 -22.80 21.21 -80.62
C TYR A 417 -22.73 21.77 -82.05
N THR A 418 -21.93 21.15 -82.93
CA THR A 418 -21.63 21.68 -84.28
C THR A 418 -22.57 21.19 -85.39
N ALA A 419 -23.29 20.07 -85.19
CA ALA A 419 -24.17 19.49 -86.20
C ALA A 419 -25.54 20.19 -86.28
N THR A 420 -26.21 20.14 -87.43
CA THR A 420 -27.53 20.77 -87.67
C THR A 420 -28.73 19.89 -87.28
N THR A 421 -28.50 18.82 -86.53
CA THR A 421 -29.54 17.90 -86.03
C THR A 421 -29.46 17.76 -84.50
N GLY A 422 -30.59 17.49 -83.86
CA GLY A 422 -30.63 17.08 -82.46
C GLY A 422 -30.01 15.70 -82.27
N GLY A 423 -29.52 15.41 -81.07
CA GLY A 423 -28.88 14.13 -80.76
C GLY A 423 -28.20 14.09 -79.40
N SER A 424 -27.91 12.86 -78.94
CA SER A 424 -27.11 12.57 -77.75
C SER A 424 -25.79 11.89 -78.14
N GLY A 425 -24.91 11.65 -77.17
CA GLY A 425 -23.62 10.99 -77.41
C GLY A 425 -22.57 11.88 -78.08
N LEU A 426 -22.76 13.19 -78.06
CA LEU A 426 -21.83 14.14 -78.65
C LEU A 426 -20.55 14.22 -77.80
N ASN A 427 -19.39 14.14 -78.43
CA ASN A 427 -18.11 14.11 -77.72
C ASN A 427 -17.74 15.51 -77.19
N THR A 428 -17.56 15.62 -75.87
CA THR A 428 -17.11 16.87 -75.23
C THR A 428 -15.59 16.98 -75.14
N GLY A 429 -14.84 15.88 -75.38
CA GLY A 429 -13.39 15.83 -75.23
C GLY A 429 -12.90 15.75 -73.77
N ILE A 430 -13.82 15.65 -72.80
CA ILE A 430 -13.50 15.60 -71.37
C ILE A 430 -14.03 14.32 -70.69
N GLN A 431 -13.40 13.97 -69.58
CA GLN A 431 -13.71 12.78 -68.78
C GLN A 431 -13.44 13.02 -67.30
N VAL A 432 -14.08 12.24 -66.43
CA VAL A 432 -13.85 12.26 -64.98
C VAL A 432 -13.32 10.91 -64.50
N THR A 433 -12.36 10.93 -63.57
CA THR A 433 -11.75 9.70 -63.02
C THR A 433 -12.24 9.50 -61.59
N ILE A 434 -13.06 8.47 -61.39
CA ILE A 434 -13.70 8.15 -60.11
C ILE A 434 -12.82 7.15 -59.35
N PRO A 435 -12.22 7.54 -58.21
CA PRO A 435 -11.23 6.70 -57.53
C PRO A 435 -11.83 5.54 -56.74
N ALA A 436 -13.09 5.65 -56.32
CA ALA A 436 -13.76 4.65 -55.49
C ALA A 436 -15.27 4.64 -55.74
N LYS A 437 -15.93 3.51 -55.49
CA LYS A 437 -17.40 3.42 -55.44
C LYS A 437 -17.97 4.41 -54.44
N GLY A 438 -19.10 5.05 -54.77
CA GLY A 438 -19.88 5.84 -53.82
C GLY A 438 -20.65 7.00 -54.45
N TRP A 439 -21.14 7.88 -53.59
CA TRP A 439 -21.86 9.10 -53.98
C TRP A 439 -20.92 10.29 -54.08
N TYR A 440 -21.07 11.02 -55.18
CA TYR A 440 -20.26 12.16 -55.55
C TYR A 440 -21.13 13.36 -55.81
N PHE A 441 -20.64 14.51 -55.35
CA PHE A 441 -21.23 15.81 -55.65
C PHE A 441 -20.45 16.44 -56.80
N PHE A 442 -21.14 16.81 -57.86
CA PHE A 442 -20.61 17.46 -59.05
C PHE A 442 -21.05 18.91 -59.09
N ARG A 443 -20.15 19.78 -59.51
CA ARG A 443 -20.47 21.16 -59.91
C ARG A 443 -20.03 21.36 -61.36
N CYS A 444 -20.89 21.95 -62.16
CA CYS A 444 -20.61 22.23 -63.55
C CYS A 444 -21.16 23.59 -63.95
N GLY A 445 -20.39 24.32 -64.74
CA GLY A 445 -20.83 25.58 -65.33
C GLY A 445 -20.30 25.76 -66.74
N ILE A 446 -21.19 26.12 -67.65
CA ILE A 446 -20.87 26.52 -69.02
C ILE A 446 -21.79 27.66 -69.43
N ALA A 447 -21.29 28.54 -70.30
CA ALA A 447 -22.06 29.60 -70.93
C ALA A 447 -22.21 29.32 -72.42
N ILE A 448 -23.44 29.38 -72.92
CA ILE A 448 -23.80 29.11 -74.31
C ILE A 448 -24.71 30.23 -74.80
N ASN A 449 -24.40 30.83 -75.94
CA ASN A 449 -25.33 31.73 -76.63
C ASN A 449 -25.99 30.97 -77.78
N SER A 450 -27.31 30.92 -77.81
CA SER A 450 -28.04 30.12 -78.78
C SER A 450 -29.49 30.59 -78.95
N ASP A 451 -30.07 30.32 -80.12
CA ASP A 451 -31.52 30.19 -80.27
C ASP A 451 -32.05 29.03 -79.42
N CYS A 452 -33.37 28.93 -79.30
CA CYS A 452 -33.96 28.03 -78.32
C CYS A 452 -33.65 26.55 -78.56
N ASN A 453 -32.94 25.93 -77.61
CA ASN A 453 -32.61 24.51 -77.59
C ASN A 453 -32.27 24.10 -76.14
N ASP A 454 -32.49 22.84 -75.82
CA ASP A 454 -32.01 22.28 -74.55
C ASP A 454 -30.63 21.69 -74.77
N TYR A 455 -29.69 22.05 -73.91
CA TYR A 455 -28.31 21.56 -73.95
C TYR A 455 -28.00 20.83 -72.66
N PHE A 456 -27.28 19.71 -72.73
CA PHE A 456 -26.93 18.95 -71.53
C PHE A 456 -25.61 18.20 -71.67
N PHE A 457 -24.91 18.08 -70.55
CA PHE A 457 -23.75 17.20 -70.37
C PHE A 457 -24.12 16.09 -69.40
N TYR A 458 -23.72 14.86 -69.71
CA TYR A 458 -24.08 13.68 -68.96
C TYR A 458 -22.98 12.62 -69.00
N ILE A 459 -23.00 11.71 -68.04
CA ILE A 459 -22.17 10.51 -68.05
C ILE A 459 -23.09 9.33 -68.35
N ASN A 460 -22.74 8.57 -69.39
CA ASN A 460 -23.59 7.47 -69.86
C ASN A 460 -23.82 6.43 -68.76
N GLY A 461 -25.08 6.07 -68.52
CA GLY A 461 -25.46 5.13 -67.46
C GLY A 461 -25.38 5.67 -66.02
N ILE A 462 -24.98 6.93 -65.82
CA ILE A 462 -24.87 7.55 -64.49
C ILE A 462 -25.88 8.70 -64.32
N GLY A 463 -25.92 9.66 -65.24
CA GLY A 463 -26.85 10.80 -65.18
C GLY A 463 -26.25 12.10 -65.72
N ASP A 464 -27.05 13.16 -65.68
CA ASP A 464 -26.61 14.50 -66.12
C ASP A 464 -25.68 15.15 -65.09
N VAL A 465 -24.60 15.76 -65.57
CA VAL A 465 -23.75 16.65 -64.77
C VAL A 465 -24.16 18.12 -64.94
N TRP A 466 -24.81 18.45 -66.06
CA TRP A 466 -25.28 19.80 -66.37
C TRP A 466 -26.42 19.76 -67.38
N ARG A 467 -27.41 20.64 -67.25
CA ARG A 467 -28.49 20.79 -68.21
C ARG A 467 -29.07 22.19 -68.21
N SER A 468 -29.24 22.74 -69.40
CA SER A 468 -29.97 23.98 -69.65
C SER A 468 -31.23 23.67 -70.44
N TYR A 469 -32.34 24.22 -69.97
CA TYR A 469 -33.60 24.21 -70.71
C TYR A 469 -33.83 25.57 -71.32
N CYS A 470 -34.29 25.61 -72.57
CA CYS A 470 -34.73 26.84 -73.17
C CYS A 470 -36.26 26.99 -73.06
N GLY A 471 -36.70 28.04 -72.37
CA GLY A 471 -38.11 28.46 -72.33
C GLY A 471 -38.42 29.71 -73.17
N SER A 472 -37.47 30.19 -73.97
CA SER A 472 -37.59 31.42 -74.80
C SER A 472 -37.92 31.07 -76.25
N VAL A 473 -38.57 31.97 -76.99
CA VAL A 473 -38.72 31.83 -78.46
C VAL A 473 -37.68 32.62 -79.25
N THR A 474 -36.76 33.30 -78.55
CA THR A 474 -35.68 34.13 -79.12
C THR A 474 -34.31 33.73 -78.58
N ALA A 475 -33.24 34.01 -79.34
CA ALA A 475 -31.85 33.81 -78.91
C ALA A 475 -31.58 34.43 -77.53
N ALA A 476 -30.98 33.63 -76.65
CA ALA A 476 -30.61 34.07 -75.32
C ALA A 476 -29.23 33.54 -74.93
N PHE A 477 -28.53 34.35 -74.15
CA PHE A 477 -27.31 33.91 -73.48
C PHE A 477 -27.69 33.05 -72.27
N MET A 478 -27.44 31.75 -72.36
CA MET A 478 -27.72 30.77 -71.33
C MET A 478 -26.48 30.57 -70.46
N PHE A 479 -26.58 30.94 -69.19
CA PHE A 479 -25.51 30.80 -68.21
C PHE A 479 -25.99 30.05 -66.95
N PRO A 480 -26.51 28.81 -67.05
CA PRO A 480 -26.69 27.98 -65.87
C PRO A 480 -25.31 27.60 -65.32
N ARG A 481 -24.77 28.52 -64.53
CA ARG A 481 -23.54 28.41 -63.75
C ARG A 481 -23.89 27.79 -62.41
N ASP A 482 -22.93 27.07 -61.84
CA ASP A 482 -23.02 26.46 -60.51
C ASP A 482 -24.15 25.44 -60.38
N GLN A 483 -24.40 24.67 -61.45
CA GLN A 483 -25.31 23.55 -61.34
C GLN A 483 -24.67 22.42 -60.57
N ASN A 484 -25.35 22.03 -59.50
CA ASN A 484 -24.93 20.94 -58.64
C ASN A 484 -25.73 19.67 -58.91
N ARG A 485 -25.05 18.53 -58.92
CA ARG A 485 -25.65 17.20 -59.13
C ARG A 485 -25.05 16.20 -58.15
N VAL A 486 -25.87 15.28 -57.67
CA VAL A 486 -25.42 14.14 -56.87
C VAL A 486 -25.53 12.90 -57.73
N LEU A 487 -24.40 12.25 -57.98
CA LEU A 487 -24.29 11.09 -58.86
C LEU A 487 -23.67 9.92 -58.10
N TYR A 488 -24.20 8.72 -58.31
CA TYR A 488 -23.68 7.49 -57.73
C TYR A 488 -22.86 6.72 -58.76
N PHE A 489 -21.67 6.28 -58.34
CA PHE A 489 -20.80 5.44 -59.15
C PHE A 489 -20.63 4.09 -58.48
N ALA A 490 -21.16 3.04 -59.11
CA ALA A 490 -21.07 1.68 -58.61
C ALA A 490 -19.66 1.07 -58.75
N VAL A 491 -18.87 1.55 -59.72
CA VAL A 491 -17.56 1.01 -60.07
C VAL A 491 -16.55 2.17 -60.17
N PRO A 492 -15.33 2.06 -59.62
CA PRO A 492 -14.26 3.04 -59.88
C PRO A 492 -13.83 2.99 -61.35
N GLY A 493 -13.46 4.12 -61.93
CA GLY A 493 -13.01 4.15 -63.32
C GLY A 493 -13.01 5.52 -63.97
N THR A 494 -12.65 5.56 -65.24
CA THR A 494 -12.72 6.76 -66.07
C THR A 494 -14.03 6.78 -66.83
N TYR A 495 -14.76 7.89 -66.73
CA TYR A 495 -16.06 8.08 -67.34
C TYR A 495 -16.01 9.27 -68.30
N THR A 496 -16.29 9.02 -69.58
CA THR A 496 -16.43 10.09 -70.56
C THR A 496 -17.66 10.93 -70.25
N VAL A 497 -17.52 12.25 -70.32
CA VAL A 497 -18.66 13.17 -70.29
C VAL A 497 -19.12 13.37 -71.71
N LEU A 498 -20.37 13.08 -71.99
CA LEU A 498 -21.01 13.25 -73.29
C LEU A 498 -21.93 14.46 -73.24
N ALA A 499 -22.27 14.98 -74.41
CA ALA A 499 -23.22 16.06 -74.56
C ALA A 499 -24.42 15.64 -75.41
N GLY A 500 -25.49 16.40 -75.30
CA GLY A 500 -26.64 16.27 -76.18
C GLY A 500 -27.41 17.57 -76.29
N LYS A 501 -28.21 17.64 -77.36
CA LYS A 501 -29.12 18.74 -77.64
C LYS A 501 -30.43 18.25 -78.25
N THR A 502 -31.53 18.94 -78.00
CA THR A 502 -32.86 18.45 -78.40
C THR A 502 -33.21 18.77 -79.85
N ASN A 503 -32.68 19.84 -80.44
CA ASN A 503 -32.93 20.20 -81.84
C ASN A 503 -31.64 20.57 -82.62
N GLY A 504 -31.82 20.93 -83.89
CA GLY A 504 -30.72 21.24 -84.83
C GLY A 504 -29.98 22.56 -84.61
N VAL A 505 -30.41 23.41 -83.68
CA VAL A 505 -29.79 24.73 -83.45
C VAL A 505 -28.34 24.56 -83.00
N VAL A 506 -27.43 25.26 -83.67
CA VAL A 506 -26.00 25.34 -83.34
C VAL A 506 -25.77 26.63 -82.54
N PRO A 507 -25.14 26.57 -81.36
CA PRO A 507 -24.82 27.77 -80.59
C PRO A 507 -23.99 28.79 -81.38
N THR A 508 -24.35 30.07 -81.28
CA THR A 508 -23.54 31.19 -81.80
C THR A 508 -22.27 31.39 -80.99
N SER A 509 -22.27 31.00 -79.70
CA SER A 509 -21.06 30.90 -78.90
C SER A 509 -21.13 29.74 -77.91
N PHE A 510 -19.99 29.10 -77.66
CA PHE A 510 -19.83 28.00 -76.72
C PHE A 510 -18.66 28.32 -75.78
N ASN A 511 -18.88 28.13 -74.48
CA ASN A 511 -17.90 28.44 -73.44
C ASN A 511 -17.41 29.91 -73.43
N GLY A 512 -18.31 30.85 -73.75
CA GLY A 512 -17.98 32.29 -73.84
C GLY A 512 -18.01 33.06 -72.51
N GLY A 513 -18.14 32.36 -71.37
CA GLY A 513 -18.34 32.99 -70.06
C GLY A 513 -17.03 33.25 -69.29
N ASN A 514 -17.09 34.12 -68.27
CA ASN A 514 -16.02 34.34 -67.29
C ASN A 514 -16.52 33.98 -65.87
N PRO A 515 -15.96 32.99 -65.15
CA PRO A 515 -14.86 32.11 -65.59
C PRO A 515 -15.27 31.20 -66.75
N SER A 516 -14.31 30.61 -67.45
CA SER A 516 -14.58 29.58 -68.47
C SER A 516 -15.18 28.32 -67.82
N PHE A 517 -15.52 27.33 -68.67
CA PHE A 517 -16.06 26.04 -68.27
C PHE A 517 -15.29 25.39 -67.10
N TYR A 518 -16.05 24.84 -66.17
CA TYR A 518 -15.54 23.99 -65.11
C TYR A 518 -16.47 22.81 -64.89
N LEU A 519 -15.88 21.69 -64.49
CA LEU A 519 -16.56 20.49 -64.03
C LEU A 519 -15.69 19.88 -62.93
N ASP A 520 -16.13 19.99 -61.70
CA ASP A 520 -15.41 19.41 -60.58
C ASP A 520 -16.32 18.51 -59.77
N PHE A 521 -15.72 17.54 -59.09
CA PHE A 521 -16.45 16.59 -58.27
C PHE A 521 -15.70 16.23 -56.98
N VAL A 522 -16.45 15.79 -55.98
CA VAL A 522 -15.91 15.34 -54.70
C VAL A 522 -16.78 14.22 -54.12
N LYS A 523 -16.13 13.22 -53.52
CA LYS A 523 -16.82 12.12 -52.85
C LYS A 523 -17.33 12.59 -51.50
N PHE A 524 -18.58 12.30 -51.16
CA PHE A 524 -19.13 12.65 -49.84
C PHE A 524 -19.71 11.44 -49.09
N GLN A 525 -19.95 10.32 -49.76
CA GLN A 525 -20.43 9.09 -49.12
C GLN A 525 -19.97 7.85 -49.90
N ASN A 526 -19.77 6.73 -49.18
CA ASN A 526 -19.51 5.42 -49.76
C ASN A 526 -20.75 4.77 -50.38
#